data_AF-A0AA87AY56-F1
#
_entry.id   AF-A0AA87AY56-F1
#
_cell.length_a   1.000
_cell.length_b   1.000
_cell.length_c   1.000
_cell.angle_alpha   90.00
_cell.angle_beta   90.00
_cell.angle_gamma   90.00
#
_symmetry.space_group_name_H-M   'P 1'
#
loop_
_entity.id
_entity.type
_entity.pdbx_description
1 polymer ?
#
loop_
_entity_poly.entity_id
_entity_poly.type
_entity_poly.pdbx_seq_one_letter_code
_entity_poly.pdbx_strand_id
1 'polypeptide(L)'
;MTASISLQQWLVERGLTYQEADLWSEFIADALLLLEDGHSLLRTPQEWLSFLGGCKTTRPTEPEITSGLGDRMRRLRNDAEIDSNRDRIHLSYESPTPGDERHGNRKSKADFRFERKFEAGRAVAFVMEAKPLRTPGDIAGRYLAADGLGCFIERQPPYSKELAAGMVGYAFANSSTWLTALMAALSSGIAASRMAPVELGLQRTSLASDHGRPGLGLDALTVLHAVLDFADESVAG
;
A
#
# COMPACT_ATOMS: atom_id res chain seq x y z
N MET A 1 22.37 2.11 15.90
CA MET A 1 20.94 1.76 15.87
C MET A 1 20.17 3.06 15.88
N THR A 2 19.56 3.46 14.76
CA THR A 2 18.62 4.58 14.72
C THR A 2 17.40 4.18 15.55
N ALA A 3 16.99 5.01 16.50
CA ALA A 3 15.78 4.77 17.28
C ALA A 3 14.59 4.66 16.32
N SER A 4 13.77 3.63 16.46
CA SER A 4 12.50 3.54 15.76
C SER A 4 11.54 4.60 16.33
N ILE A 5 10.79 5.26 15.46
CA ILE A 5 9.74 6.22 15.84
C ILE A 5 8.38 5.65 15.46
N SER A 6 7.34 5.98 16.22
CA SER A 6 5.98 5.56 15.85
C SER A 6 5.48 6.31 14.62
N LEU A 7 4.57 5.72 13.86
CA LEU A 7 3.90 6.41 12.75
C LEU A 7 3.16 7.66 13.23
N GLN A 8 2.58 7.63 14.43
CA GLN A 8 1.97 8.82 15.04
C GLN A 8 3.01 9.95 15.21
N GLN A 9 4.18 9.65 15.79
CA GLN A 9 5.23 10.66 15.96
C GLN A 9 5.75 11.16 14.61
N TRP A 10 5.94 10.27 13.63
CA TRP A 10 6.30 10.63 12.27
C TRP A 10 5.34 11.68 11.68
N LEU A 11 4.04 11.47 11.87
CA LEU A 11 2.97 12.35 11.39
C LEU A 11 2.89 13.67 12.18
N VAL A 12 3.12 13.67 13.48
CA VAL A 12 3.19 14.90 14.29
C VAL A 12 4.35 15.78 13.84
N GLU A 13 5.53 15.20 13.61
CA GLU A 13 6.69 15.92 13.07
C GLU A 13 6.44 16.51 11.67
N ARG A 14 5.43 15.97 10.96
CA ARG A 14 4.95 16.46 9.67
C ARG A 14 3.98 17.65 9.78
N GLY A 15 3.60 18.02 11.00
CA GLY A 15 2.74 19.16 11.32
C GLY A 15 1.30 18.79 11.71
N LEU A 16 0.97 17.50 11.83
CA LEU A 16 -0.36 17.09 12.31
C LEU A 16 -0.49 17.33 13.82
N THR A 17 -1.71 17.59 14.27
CA THR A 17 -2.01 17.50 15.69
C THR A 17 -1.86 16.05 16.17
N TYR A 18 -1.60 15.85 17.47
CA TYR A 18 -1.53 14.50 18.05
C TYR A 18 -2.78 13.67 17.76
N GLN A 19 -3.97 14.28 17.85
CA GLN A 19 -5.24 13.59 17.60
C GLN A 19 -5.37 13.16 16.13
N GLU A 20 -5.03 14.03 15.17
CA GLU A 20 -5.07 13.66 13.76
C GLU A 20 -4.05 12.57 13.43
N ALA A 21 -2.83 12.69 13.97
CA ALA A 21 -1.79 11.70 13.79
C ALA A 21 -2.17 10.34 14.38
N ASP A 22 -2.84 10.32 15.53
CA ASP A 22 -3.35 9.11 16.18
C ASP A 22 -4.36 8.39 15.28
N LEU A 23 -5.42 9.11 14.86
CA LEU A 23 -6.46 8.59 13.98
C LEU A 23 -5.92 8.06 12.65
N TRP A 24 -4.97 8.79 12.04
CA TRP A 24 -4.32 8.34 10.82
C TRP A 24 -3.44 7.12 11.04
N SER A 25 -2.68 7.09 12.14
CA SER A 25 -1.79 5.97 12.44
C SER A 25 -2.57 4.68 12.69
N GLU A 26 -3.67 4.73 13.45
CA GLU A 26 -4.58 3.61 13.69
C GLU A 26 -5.18 3.12 12.37
N PHE A 27 -5.73 4.04 11.57
CA PHE A 27 -6.34 3.70 10.28
C PHE A 27 -5.35 3.04 9.31
N ILE A 28 -4.15 3.59 9.16
CA ILE A 28 -3.11 3.03 8.29
C ILE A 28 -2.64 1.67 8.80
N ALA A 29 -2.45 1.52 10.12
CA ALA A 29 -2.03 0.27 10.73
C ALA A 29 -3.07 -0.85 10.53
N ASP A 30 -4.36 -0.52 10.62
CA ASP A 30 -5.46 -1.46 10.37
C ASP A 30 -5.59 -1.82 8.88
N ALA A 31 -5.40 -0.84 7.98
CA ALA A 31 -5.41 -1.09 6.53
C ALA A 31 -4.27 -2.01 6.09
N LEU A 32 -3.05 -1.78 6.62
CA LEU A 32 -1.90 -2.64 6.38
C LEU A 32 -2.08 -4.03 7.01
N LEU A 33 -2.70 -4.10 8.20
CA LEU A 33 -3.03 -5.39 8.82
C LEU A 33 -3.95 -6.21 7.92
N LEU A 34 -5.01 -5.59 7.40
CA LEU A 34 -5.95 -6.25 6.50
C LEU A 34 -5.25 -6.75 5.23
N LEU A 35 -4.29 -5.99 4.68
CA LEU A 35 -3.47 -6.41 3.54
C LEU A 35 -2.59 -7.62 3.89
N GLU A 36 -1.92 -7.60 5.04
CA GLU A 36 -1.07 -8.69 5.55
C GLU A 36 -1.90 -9.97 5.78
N ASP A 37 -3.09 -9.86 6.36
CA ASP A 37 -3.99 -10.99 6.58
C ASP A 37 -4.54 -11.54 5.26
N GLY A 38 -4.90 -10.65 4.33
CA GLY A 38 -5.35 -11.03 2.99
C GLY A 38 -4.28 -11.78 2.21
N HIS A 39 -3.02 -11.34 2.34
CA HIS A 39 -1.85 -12.02 1.79
C HIS A 39 -1.64 -13.38 2.44
N SER A 40 -1.66 -13.45 3.76
CA SER A 40 -1.51 -14.70 4.52
C SER A 40 -2.56 -15.73 4.13
N LEU A 41 -3.82 -15.31 3.98
CA LEU A 41 -4.91 -16.16 3.51
C LEU A 41 -4.68 -16.64 2.07
N LEU A 42 -4.38 -15.72 1.15
CA LEU A 42 -4.14 -16.03 -0.27
C LEU A 42 -2.97 -17.02 -0.45
N ARG A 43 -1.96 -16.96 0.43
CA ARG A 43 -0.79 -17.84 0.40
C ARG A 43 -1.00 -19.20 1.04
N THR A 44 -2.17 -19.47 1.64
CA THR A 44 -2.48 -20.85 2.06
C THR A 44 -2.53 -21.77 0.83
N PRO A 45 -2.08 -23.04 0.90
CA PRO A 45 -1.96 -23.89 -0.29
C PRO A 45 -3.26 -24.03 -1.08
N GLN A 46 -4.39 -24.18 -0.38
CA GLN A 46 -5.71 -24.31 -1.00
C GLN A 46 -6.14 -23.02 -1.72
N GLU A 47 -6.00 -21.86 -1.06
CA GLU A 47 -6.35 -20.57 -1.66
C GLU A 47 -5.45 -20.23 -2.84
N TRP A 48 -4.15 -20.52 -2.73
CA TRP A 48 -3.17 -20.26 -3.79
C TRP A 48 -3.45 -21.10 -5.04
N LEU A 49 -3.68 -22.41 -4.88
CA LEU A 49 -4.01 -23.29 -6.01
C LEU A 49 -5.33 -22.89 -6.67
N SER A 50 -6.35 -22.55 -5.88
CA SER A 50 -7.63 -22.06 -6.37
C SER A 50 -7.47 -20.75 -7.15
N PHE A 51 -6.72 -19.80 -6.60
CA PHE A 51 -6.40 -18.53 -7.24
C PHE A 51 -5.66 -18.72 -8.58
N LEU A 52 -4.61 -19.54 -8.59
CA LEU A 52 -3.85 -19.84 -9.81
C LEU A 52 -4.71 -20.52 -10.88
N GLY A 53 -5.67 -21.37 -10.48
CA GLY A 53 -6.64 -21.98 -11.41
C GLY A 53 -7.55 -20.96 -12.10
N GLY A 54 -7.72 -19.76 -11.54
CA GLY A 54 -8.44 -18.65 -12.15
C GLY A 54 -7.55 -17.69 -12.95
N CYS A 55 -6.22 -17.79 -12.82
CA CYS A 55 -5.27 -16.93 -13.54
C CYS A 55 -5.03 -17.42 -14.96
N LYS A 56 -4.63 -16.52 -15.86
CA LYS A 56 -4.28 -16.88 -17.25
C LYS A 56 -3.02 -17.74 -17.33
N THR A 57 -2.10 -17.56 -16.40
CA THR A 57 -0.83 -18.30 -16.33
C THR A 57 -0.47 -18.57 -14.87
N THR A 58 0.51 -19.45 -14.65
CA THR A 58 1.08 -19.69 -13.31
C THR A 58 1.92 -18.53 -12.79
N ARG A 59 2.16 -17.50 -13.61
CA ARG A 59 2.83 -16.26 -13.24
C ARG A 59 1.80 -15.13 -13.26
N PRO A 60 1.06 -14.92 -12.16
CA PRO A 60 -0.03 -13.96 -12.15
C PRO A 60 0.48 -12.54 -12.46
N THR A 61 -0.35 -11.81 -13.18
CA THR A 61 -0.16 -10.40 -13.50
C THR A 61 -0.50 -9.53 -12.28
N GLU A 62 -0.07 -8.27 -12.32
CA GLU A 62 -0.37 -7.29 -11.26
C GLU A 62 -1.89 -7.19 -10.97
N PRO A 63 -2.78 -6.99 -11.97
CA PRO A 63 -4.22 -6.95 -11.72
C PRO A 63 -4.80 -8.25 -11.16
N GLU A 64 -4.27 -9.41 -11.57
CA GLU A 64 -4.71 -10.70 -11.04
C GLU A 64 -4.36 -10.81 -9.54
N ILE A 65 -3.15 -10.43 -9.14
CA ILE A 65 -2.75 -10.42 -7.72
C ILE A 65 -3.56 -9.39 -6.93
N THR A 66 -3.71 -8.17 -7.45
CA THR A 66 -4.49 -7.10 -6.82
C THR A 66 -5.93 -7.57 -6.56
N SER A 67 -6.59 -8.14 -7.56
CA SER A 67 -7.96 -8.67 -7.42
C SER A 67 -8.01 -9.87 -6.47
N GLY A 68 -7.05 -10.79 -6.60
CA GLY A 68 -6.93 -11.97 -5.73
C GLY A 68 -6.83 -11.59 -4.25
N LEU A 69 -5.94 -10.67 -3.90
CA LEU A 69 -5.78 -10.11 -2.56
C LEU A 69 -7.04 -9.34 -2.13
N GLY A 70 -7.57 -8.49 -3.01
CA GLY A 70 -8.76 -7.68 -2.76
C GLY A 70 -9.97 -8.51 -2.34
N ASP A 71 -10.19 -9.65 -2.99
CA ASP A 71 -11.29 -10.57 -2.64
C ASP A 71 -11.11 -11.20 -1.25
N ARG A 72 -9.87 -11.55 -0.87
CA ARG A 72 -9.59 -12.13 0.45
C ARG A 72 -9.72 -11.09 1.56
N MET A 73 -9.17 -9.90 1.34
CA MET A 73 -9.36 -8.78 2.26
C MET A 73 -10.84 -8.44 2.44
N ARG A 74 -11.63 -8.41 1.35
CA ARG A 74 -13.08 -8.19 1.43
C ARG A 74 -13.78 -9.28 2.25
N ARG A 75 -13.41 -10.56 2.06
CA ARG A 75 -13.94 -11.68 2.83
C ARG A 75 -13.62 -11.53 4.33
N LEU A 76 -12.35 -11.30 4.66
CA LEU A 76 -11.88 -11.09 6.04
C LEU A 76 -12.57 -9.91 6.74
N ARG A 77 -12.84 -8.84 6.00
CA ARG A 77 -13.61 -7.70 6.49
C ARG A 77 -15.07 -8.09 6.76
N ASN A 78 -15.72 -8.77 5.83
CA ASN A 78 -17.13 -9.16 5.97
C ASN A 78 -17.35 -10.21 7.07
N ASP A 79 -16.34 -11.03 7.36
CA ASP A 79 -16.38 -12.04 8.41
C ASP A 79 -15.93 -11.49 9.78
N ALA A 80 -15.54 -10.21 9.86
CA ALA A 80 -15.11 -9.59 11.11
C ALA A 80 -16.28 -9.41 12.09
N GLU A 81 -15.98 -9.52 13.38
CA GLU A 81 -16.94 -9.20 14.45
C GLU A 81 -17.36 -7.72 14.36
N ILE A 82 -18.61 -7.42 14.76
CA ILE A 82 -19.23 -6.08 14.60
C ILE A 82 -18.43 -4.98 15.33
N ASP A 83 -17.77 -5.32 16.42
CA ASP A 83 -16.95 -4.41 17.23
C ASP A 83 -15.48 -4.34 16.76
N SER A 84 -15.09 -5.11 15.75
CA SER A 84 -13.76 -5.06 15.16
C SER A 84 -13.52 -3.73 14.43
N ASN A 85 -12.32 -3.18 14.59
CA ASN A 85 -11.87 -2.04 13.77
C ASN A 85 -11.92 -2.33 12.26
N ARG A 86 -11.86 -3.61 11.85
CA ARG A 86 -11.95 -4.00 10.44
C ARG A 86 -13.29 -3.66 9.81
N ASP A 87 -14.40 -3.75 10.55
CA ASP A 87 -15.73 -3.40 10.01
C ASP A 87 -15.81 -1.93 9.59
N ARG A 88 -15.08 -1.07 10.31
CA ARG A 88 -15.02 0.38 10.10
C ARG A 88 -14.23 0.81 8.86
N ILE A 89 -13.51 -0.12 8.21
CA ILE A 89 -12.74 0.13 6.99
C ILE A 89 -13.54 -0.33 5.79
N HIS A 90 -13.79 0.56 4.83
CA HIS A 90 -14.30 0.21 3.52
C HIS A 90 -13.14 -0.06 2.56
N LEU A 91 -13.12 -1.22 1.90
CA LEU A 91 -12.11 -1.58 0.92
C LEU A 91 -12.72 -1.64 -0.48
N SER A 92 -12.09 -0.93 -1.41
CA SER A 92 -12.22 -1.15 -2.85
C SER A 92 -10.85 -1.46 -3.46
N TYR A 93 -10.84 -2.30 -4.50
CA TYR A 93 -9.65 -2.59 -5.30
C TYR A 93 -9.96 -2.32 -6.76
N GLU A 94 -8.92 -2.07 -7.56
CA GLU A 94 -9.08 -1.53 -8.92
C GLU A 94 -9.96 -0.26 -8.93
N SER A 95 -9.76 0.57 -7.91
CA SER A 95 -10.64 1.69 -7.58
C SER A 95 -10.39 2.86 -8.53
N PRO A 96 -11.40 3.35 -9.26
CA PRO A 96 -11.22 4.45 -10.20
C PRO A 96 -10.66 5.71 -9.53
N THR A 97 -9.69 6.38 -10.17
CA THR A 97 -9.12 7.60 -9.59
C THR A 97 -10.18 8.73 -9.50
N PRO A 98 -10.35 9.36 -8.32
CA PRO A 98 -11.21 10.53 -8.18
C PRO A 98 -10.76 11.69 -9.08
N GLY A 99 -11.72 12.32 -9.76
CA GLY A 99 -11.45 13.44 -10.68
C GLY A 99 -10.86 13.02 -12.03
N ASP A 100 -10.71 11.72 -12.31
CA ASP A 100 -10.37 11.24 -13.65
C ASP A 100 -11.65 11.18 -14.50
N GLU A 101 -11.75 12.10 -15.45
CA GLU A 101 -12.89 12.23 -16.38
C GLU A 101 -12.89 11.19 -17.49
N ARG A 102 -11.82 10.37 -17.62
CA ARG A 102 -11.81 9.28 -18.59
C ARG A 102 -12.88 8.23 -18.27
N HIS A 103 -13.33 7.54 -19.32
CA HIS A 103 -14.41 6.56 -19.24
C HIS A 103 -13.94 5.14 -19.58
N GLY A 104 -14.65 4.15 -19.03
CA GLY A 104 -14.42 2.73 -19.27
C GLY A 104 -12.98 2.30 -18.97
N ASN A 105 -12.40 1.47 -19.84
CA ASN A 105 -11.05 0.93 -19.69
C ASN A 105 -9.94 2.00 -19.73
N ARG A 106 -10.25 3.24 -20.12
CA ARG A 106 -9.30 4.35 -20.14
C ARG A 106 -9.20 5.05 -18.79
N LYS A 107 -10.18 4.81 -17.89
CA LYS A 107 -10.18 5.37 -16.54
C LYS A 107 -9.09 4.69 -15.74
N SER A 108 -8.18 5.47 -15.17
CA SER A 108 -7.14 4.88 -14.34
C SER A 108 -7.72 4.43 -13.01
N LYS A 109 -7.04 3.44 -12.44
CA LYS A 109 -7.45 2.76 -11.24
C LYS A 109 -6.24 2.66 -10.33
N ALA A 110 -6.42 2.99 -9.05
CA ALA A 110 -5.46 2.61 -8.03
C ALA A 110 -5.72 1.15 -7.64
N ASP A 111 -4.66 0.43 -7.28
CA ASP A 111 -4.78 -0.98 -6.91
C ASP A 111 -5.68 -1.20 -5.70
N PHE A 112 -5.47 -0.44 -4.63
CA PHE A 112 -6.30 -0.51 -3.42
C PHE A 112 -6.69 0.87 -2.92
N ARG A 113 -7.89 0.95 -2.35
CA ARG A 113 -8.39 2.14 -1.68
C ARG A 113 -9.15 1.70 -0.44
N PHE A 114 -8.57 2.05 0.71
CA PHE A 114 -9.17 1.91 2.02
C PHE A 114 -9.81 3.24 2.40
N GLU A 115 -11.00 3.23 2.96
CA GLU A 115 -11.71 4.43 3.39
C GLU A 115 -12.26 4.24 4.80
N ARG A 116 -12.16 5.29 5.63
CA ARG A 116 -12.75 5.33 6.96
C ARG A 116 -13.43 6.68 7.16
N LYS A 117 -14.62 6.66 7.75
CA LYS A 117 -15.31 7.87 8.18
C LYS A 117 -15.09 8.05 9.68
N PHE A 118 -14.45 9.15 10.06
CA PHE A 118 -14.27 9.49 11.48
C PHE A 118 -15.54 10.14 12.04
N GLU A 119 -15.70 10.11 13.36
CA GLU A 119 -16.88 10.62 14.07
C GLU A 119 -17.15 12.11 13.81
N ALA A 120 -16.10 12.89 13.51
CA ALA A 120 -16.19 14.29 13.09
C ALA A 120 -16.76 14.48 11.67
N GLY A 121 -17.21 13.42 10.99
CA GLY A 121 -17.84 13.46 9.68
C GLY A 121 -16.90 13.46 8.48
N ARG A 122 -15.58 13.61 8.71
CA ARG A 122 -14.56 13.54 7.66
C ARG A 122 -14.34 12.09 7.22
N ALA A 123 -14.56 11.82 5.94
CA ALA A 123 -14.08 10.61 5.30
C ALA A 123 -12.64 10.84 4.80
N VAL A 124 -11.77 9.88 5.04
CA VAL A 124 -10.40 9.87 4.52
C VAL A 124 -10.17 8.61 3.70
N ALA A 125 -9.20 8.67 2.81
CA ALA A 125 -8.78 7.51 2.04
C ALA A 125 -7.28 7.24 2.17
N PHE A 126 -6.94 5.97 2.37
CA PHE A 126 -5.59 5.48 2.22
C PHE A 126 -5.53 4.66 0.92
N VAL A 127 -4.87 5.23 -0.08
CA VAL A 127 -4.79 4.65 -1.43
C VAL A 127 -3.43 3.99 -1.59
N MET A 128 -3.41 2.78 -2.12
CA MET A 128 -2.18 2.06 -2.42
C MET A 128 -2.05 1.76 -3.90
N GLU A 129 -0.83 1.90 -4.40
CA GLU A 129 -0.41 1.36 -5.69
C GLU A 129 0.49 0.15 -5.46
N ALA A 130 0.39 -0.86 -6.32
CA ALA A 130 1.18 -2.06 -6.24
C ALA A 130 2.01 -2.28 -7.51
N LYS A 131 3.20 -2.86 -7.37
CA LYS A 131 4.02 -3.32 -8.49
C LYS A 131 4.64 -4.68 -8.21
N PRO A 132 4.67 -5.60 -9.19
CA PRO A 132 5.40 -6.84 -9.05
C PRO A 132 6.90 -6.57 -9.14
N LEU A 133 7.64 -7.17 -8.22
CA LEU A 133 9.08 -7.09 -8.08
C LEU A 133 9.67 -8.46 -8.45
N ARG A 134 10.24 -8.55 -9.65
CA ARG A 134 10.81 -9.79 -10.21
C ARG A 134 12.31 -9.68 -10.43
N THR A 135 12.79 -8.48 -10.76
CA THR A 135 14.21 -8.19 -11.01
C THR A 135 14.59 -6.88 -10.31
N PRO A 136 15.84 -6.70 -9.83
CA PRO A 136 16.23 -5.50 -9.09
C PRO A 136 15.90 -4.18 -9.82
N GLY A 137 15.91 -4.21 -11.17
CA GLY A 137 15.52 -3.07 -12.01
C GLY A 137 14.06 -2.63 -11.87
N ASP A 138 13.15 -3.49 -11.38
CA ASP A 138 11.74 -3.16 -11.18
C ASP A 138 11.53 -2.06 -10.13
N ILE A 139 12.45 -1.90 -9.15
CA ILE A 139 12.37 -0.79 -8.20
C ILE A 139 12.45 0.53 -8.93
N ALA A 140 13.51 0.75 -9.70
CA ALA A 140 13.73 2.01 -10.40
C ALA A 140 12.78 2.17 -11.60
N GLY A 141 12.56 1.10 -12.36
CA GLY A 141 11.84 1.14 -13.63
C GLY A 141 10.31 1.09 -13.51
N ARG A 142 9.76 0.73 -12.34
CA ARG A 142 8.31 0.55 -12.15
C ARG A 142 7.83 1.07 -10.80
N TYR A 143 8.39 0.55 -9.70
CA TYR A 143 7.92 0.88 -8.35
C TYR A 143 8.09 2.37 -8.02
N LEU A 144 9.26 2.93 -8.31
CA LEU A 144 9.56 4.34 -8.12
C LEU A 144 9.22 5.19 -9.37
N ALA A 145 8.98 4.57 -10.52
CA ALA A 145 8.75 5.28 -11.77
C ALA A 145 7.39 6.02 -11.83
N ALA A 146 7.15 6.67 -12.97
CA ALA A 146 5.95 7.46 -13.23
C ALA A 146 4.64 6.66 -13.06
N ASP A 147 4.66 5.36 -13.37
CA ASP A 147 3.52 4.45 -13.26
C ASP A 147 3.39 3.75 -11.89
N GLY A 148 4.36 3.95 -10.99
CA GLY A 148 4.32 3.53 -9.58
C GLY A 148 4.13 4.74 -8.67
N LEU A 149 5.17 5.10 -7.90
CA LEU A 149 5.16 6.25 -7.00
C LEU A 149 4.72 7.55 -7.70
N GLY A 150 5.09 7.73 -8.97
CA GLY A 150 4.70 8.86 -9.82
C GLY A 150 3.17 9.09 -9.91
N CYS A 151 2.37 8.05 -9.76
CA CYS A 151 0.90 8.13 -9.72
C CYS A 151 0.37 9.01 -8.57
N PHE A 152 1.18 9.23 -7.52
CA PHE A 152 0.84 10.09 -6.41
C PHE A 152 1.51 11.46 -6.45
N ILE A 153 2.74 11.55 -6.99
CA ILE A 153 3.59 12.75 -6.88
C ILE A 153 3.56 13.65 -8.11
N GLU A 154 3.35 13.08 -9.30
CA GLU A 154 3.50 13.77 -10.59
C GLU A 154 2.24 13.72 -11.45
N ARG A 155 1.46 12.64 -11.34
CA ARG A 155 0.29 12.40 -12.18
C ARG A 155 -0.85 13.39 -11.90
N GLN A 156 -1.55 13.81 -12.95
CA GLN A 156 -2.76 14.64 -12.88
C GLN A 156 -3.97 13.96 -13.56
N PRO A 157 -5.09 13.70 -12.85
CA PRO A 157 -5.24 13.82 -11.39
C PRO A 157 -4.34 12.82 -10.65
N PRO A 158 -3.91 13.07 -9.40
CA PRO A 158 -3.17 12.08 -8.62
C PRO A 158 -4.09 10.98 -8.09
N TYR A 159 -3.53 9.80 -7.77
CA TYR A 159 -4.28 8.70 -7.14
C TYR A 159 -4.81 9.04 -5.74
N SER A 160 -4.13 9.93 -5.02
CA SER A 160 -4.60 10.44 -3.73
C SER A 160 -4.29 11.92 -3.59
N LYS A 161 -5.23 12.65 -2.98
CA LYS A 161 -5.04 14.02 -2.48
C LYS A 161 -4.83 14.07 -0.97
N GLU A 162 -4.87 12.91 -0.30
CA GLU A 162 -4.70 12.80 1.14
C GLU A 162 -3.22 12.94 1.54
N LEU A 163 -2.98 12.96 2.85
CA LEU A 163 -1.64 13.12 3.44
C LEU A 163 -0.82 11.84 3.41
N ALA A 164 -1.45 10.67 3.29
CA ALA A 164 -0.79 9.38 3.26
C ALA A 164 -1.25 8.51 2.09
N ALA A 165 -0.34 7.70 1.58
CA ALA A 165 -0.58 6.66 0.58
C ALA A 165 0.31 5.43 0.86
N GLY A 166 0.03 4.31 0.19
CA GLY A 166 0.85 3.11 0.28
C GLY A 166 1.45 2.72 -1.07
N MET A 167 2.60 2.07 -1.01
CA MET A 167 3.20 1.39 -2.14
C MET A 167 3.48 -0.07 -1.77
N VAL A 168 2.97 -1.01 -2.56
CA VAL A 168 3.07 -2.45 -2.28
C VAL A 168 3.92 -3.15 -3.34
N GLY A 169 4.96 -3.84 -2.92
CA GLY A 169 5.78 -4.67 -3.79
C GLY A 169 5.32 -6.12 -3.72
N TYR A 170 4.93 -6.73 -4.85
CA TYR A 170 4.70 -8.18 -4.90
C TYR A 170 6.01 -8.88 -5.25
N ALA A 171 6.75 -9.35 -4.24
CA ALA A 171 8.05 -9.98 -4.44
C ALA A 171 7.90 -11.43 -4.89
N PHE A 172 8.46 -11.78 -6.05
CA PHE A 172 8.44 -13.16 -6.57
C PHE A 172 9.76 -13.91 -6.36
N ALA A 173 10.78 -13.25 -5.82
CA ALA A 173 12.07 -13.83 -5.47
C ALA A 173 12.75 -12.94 -4.44
N ASN A 174 13.54 -13.51 -3.53
CA ASN A 174 14.38 -12.78 -2.58
C ASN A 174 13.63 -11.68 -1.80
N SER A 175 12.43 -11.99 -1.31
CA SER A 175 11.50 -11.07 -0.61
C SER A 175 12.21 -10.20 0.43
N SER A 176 13.06 -10.82 1.25
CA SER A 176 13.85 -10.19 2.31
C SER A 176 14.81 -9.09 1.86
N THR A 177 15.22 -9.07 0.59
CA THR A 177 16.20 -8.11 0.06
C THR A 177 15.56 -6.83 -0.49
N TRP A 178 14.28 -6.88 -0.88
CA TRP A 178 13.63 -5.76 -1.55
C TRP A 178 13.51 -4.51 -0.69
N LEU A 179 13.23 -4.66 0.60
CA LEU A 179 13.09 -3.49 1.48
C LEU A 179 14.42 -2.74 1.59
N THR A 180 15.54 -3.46 1.69
CA THR A 180 16.88 -2.87 1.71
C THR A 180 17.20 -2.19 0.37
N ALA A 181 16.89 -2.84 -0.74
CA ALA A 181 17.09 -2.27 -2.07
C ALA A 181 16.23 -1.02 -2.31
N LEU A 182 15.00 -1.01 -1.80
CA LEU A 182 14.10 0.13 -1.85
C LEU A 182 14.62 1.31 -1.03
N MET A 183 15.10 1.06 0.20
CA MET A 183 15.74 2.09 1.02
C MET A 183 16.96 2.71 0.32
N ALA A 184 17.79 1.88 -0.31
CA ALA A 184 18.93 2.36 -1.08
C ALA A 184 18.49 3.24 -2.27
N ALA A 185 17.48 2.79 -3.02
CA ALA A 185 16.96 3.50 -4.18
C ALA A 185 16.30 4.84 -3.82
N LEU A 186 15.52 4.89 -2.74
CA LEU A 186 14.93 6.12 -2.20
C LEU A 186 16.00 7.11 -1.71
N SER A 187 17.14 6.60 -1.23
CA SER A 187 18.25 7.46 -0.81
C SER A 187 19.06 8.02 -2.00
N SER A 188 19.06 7.34 -3.15
CA SER A 188 19.92 7.69 -4.30
C SER A 188 19.20 8.29 -5.52
N GLY A 189 17.88 8.14 -5.63
CA GLY A 189 17.12 8.42 -6.85
C GLY A 189 16.02 9.45 -6.68
N ILE A 190 14.87 9.03 -6.13
CA ILE A 190 13.72 9.90 -5.87
C ILE A 190 13.88 10.48 -4.48
N ALA A 191 14.20 11.77 -4.41
CA ALA A 191 14.53 12.46 -3.17
C ALA A 191 13.34 12.50 -2.21
N ALA A 192 13.17 11.44 -1.42
CA ALA A 192 12.38 11.49 -0.21
C ALA A 192 13.03 12.51 0.73
N SER A 193 12.26 13.50 1.16
CA SER A 193 12.70 14.53 2.10
C SER A 193 13.03 13.97 3.48
N ARG A 194 12.38 12.85 3.84
CA ARG A 194 12.60 12.09 5.06
C ARG A 194 12.31 10.63 4.77
N MET A 195 13.07 9.71 5.36
CA MET A 195 12.81 8.27 5.27
C MET A 195 13.27 7.59 6.56
N ALA A 196 12.43 6.75 7.15
CA ALA A 196 12.81 5.89 8.28
C ALA A 196 11.86 4.69 8.41
N PRO A 197 12.32 3.60 9.06
CA PRO A 197 11.39 2.61 9.61
C PRO A 197 10.50 3.28 10.67
N VAL A 198 9.19 3.03 10.58
CA VAL A 198 8.19 3.49 11.54
C VAL A 198 7.47 2.30 12.17
N GLU A 199 7.18 2.41 13.46
CA GLU A 199 6.38 1.43 14.17
C GLU A 199 4.89 1.68 13.94
N LEU A 200 4.17 0.61 13.61
CA LEU A 200 2.71 0.59 13.41
C LEU A 200 1.96 0.02 14.63
N GLY A 201 2.68 -0.28 15.72
CA GLY A 201 2.16 -1.03 16.86
C GLY A 201 2.25 -2.55 16.67
N LEU A 202 2.03 -3.31 17.75
CA LEU A 202 2.06 -4.79 17.77
C LEU A 202 3.34 -5.40 17.14
N GLN A 203 4.51 -4.77 17.37
CA GLN A 203 5.80 -5.18 16.79
C GLN A 203 5.86 -5.15 15.25
N ARG A 204 4.91 -4.48 14.60
CA ARG A 204 4.90 -4.27 13.15
C ARG A 204 5.63 -3.00 12.79
N THR A 205 6.38 -3.07 11.70
CA THR A 205 7.15 -1.95 11.17
C THR A 205 6.90 -1.81 9.68
N SER A 206 6.94 -0.57 9.19
CA SER A 206 6.93 -0.28 7.76
C SER A 206 8.00 0.77 7.48
N LEU A 207 8.49 0.81 6.25
CA LEU A 207 9.32 1.93 5.81
C LEU A 207 8.39 3.09 5.45
N ALA A 208 8.59 4.26 6.06
CA ALA A 208 7.92 5.50 5.68
C ALA A 208 8.87 6.40 4.88
N SER A 209 8.33 7.13 3.92
CA SER A 209 9.07 8.18 3.20
C SER A 209 8.18 9.38 2.87
N ASP A 210 8.73 10.60 2.94
CA ASP A 210 7.98 11.84 2.67
C ASP A 210 8.38 12.47 1.33
N HIS A 211 7.39 12.76 0.49
CA HIS A 211 7.57 13.25 -0.87
C HIS A 211 6.85 14.59 -1.09
N GLY A 212 7.54 15.56 -1.68
CA GLY A 212 6.92 16.82 -2.09
C GLY A 212 6.02 16.65 -3.31
N ARG A 213 4.92 17.42 -3.39
CA ARG A 213 4.00 17.45 -4.55
C ARG A 213 3.82 18.86 -5.15
N PRO A 214 4.90 19.63 -5.40
CA PRO A 214 4.78 21.03 -5.81
C PRO A 214 4.07 21.19 -7.15
N GLY A 215 4.31 20.28 -8.12
CA GLY A 215 3.66 20.30 -9.43
C GLY A 215 2.15 20.07 -9.39
N LEU A 216 1.64 19.50 -8.31
CA LEU A 216 0.21 19.23 -8.10
C LEU A 216 -0.47 20.30 -7.24
N GLY A 217 0.28 21.23 -6.64
CA GLY A 217 -0.25 22.20 -5.67
C GLY A 217 -0.84 21.54 -4.43
N LEU A 218 -0.30 20.39 -4.02
CA LEU A 218 -0.74 19.62 -2.84
C LEU A 218 0.35 19.61 -1.77
N ASP A 219 -0.07 19.38 -0.53
CA ASP A 219 0.85 19.16 0.60
C ASP A 219 1.74 17.93 0.35
N ALA A 220 2.85 17.84 1.09
CA ALA A 220 3.70 16.65 1.03
C ALA A 220 2.91 15.38 1.37
N LEU A 221 3.35 14.26 0.80
CA LEU A 221 2.74 12.94 0.96
C LEU A 221 3.68 12.04 1.76
N THR A 222 3.17 11.42 2.82
CA THR A 222 3.83 10.27 3.45
C THR A 222 3.45 8.99 2.72
N VAL A 223 4.43 8.23 2.28
CA VAL A 223 4.24 6.93 1.63
C VAL A 223 4.73 5.82 2.56
N LEU A 224 3.85 4.86 2.84
CA LEU A 224 4.19 3.64 3.56
C LEU A 224 4.50 2.54 2.56
N HIS A 225 5.61 1.85 2.76
CA HIS A 225 6.06 0.80 1.87
C HIS A 225 5.84 -0.57 2.52
N ALA A 226 5.22 -1.47 1.77
CA ALA A 226 5.08 -2.88 2.11
C ALA A 226 5.64 -3.75 0.98
N VAL A 227 6.19 -4.91 1.34
CA VAL A 227 6.60 -5.94 0.38
C VAL A 227 5.95 -7.25 0.81
N LEU A 228 5.13 -7.82 -0.06
CA LEU A 228 4.44 -9.08 0.15
C LEU A 228 5.18 -10.20 -0.59
N ASP A 229 5.40 -11.31 0.10
CA ASP A 229 6.16 -12.44 -0.43
C ASP A 229 5.27 -13.42 -1.21
N PHE A 230 5.52 -13.53 -2.51
CA PHE A 230 4.92 -14.49 -3.42
C PHE A 230 5.95 -15.44 -4.03
N ALA A 231 7.18 -15.50 -3.47
CA ALA A 231 8.16 -16.49 -3.87
C ALA A 231 7.59 -17.90 -3.62
N ASP A 232 7.77 -18.78 -4.60
CA ASP A 232 7.32 -20.17 -4.54
C ASP A 232 8.23 -20.97 -3.59
N GLU A 233 8.06 -20.80 -2.28
CA GLU A 233 8.69 -21.70 -1.29
C GLU A 233 7.75 -22.86 -0.90
N SER A 234 6.47 -22.83 -1.29
CA SER A 234 5.42 -23.72 -0.77
C SER A 234 4.67 -24.58 -1.81
N VAL A 235 5.18 -24.74 -3.04
CA VAL A 235 4.66 -25.73 -4.03
C VAL A 235 5.61 -26.93 -4.19
N ALA A 236 6.67 -27.00 -3.40
CA ALA A 236 7.67 -28.07 -3.42
C ALA A 236 7.62 -29.01 -2.19
N GLY A 237 6.45 -29.15 -1.56
CA GLY A 237 6.19 -30.12 -0.49
C GLY A 237 4.97 -30.96 -0.77
#